data_AF-A0A4Y2EXF3-F1
#
_entry.id   AF-A0A4Y2EXF3-F1
#
_cell.length_a   1.000
_cell.length_b   1.000
_cell.length_c   1.000
_cell.angle_alpha   90.00
_cell.angle_beta   90.00
_cell.angle_gamma   90.00
#
_symmetry.space_group_name_H-M   'P 1'
#
loop_
_entity.id
_entity.type
_entity.pdbx_description
1 polymer ?
#
loop_
_entity_poly.entity_id
_entity_poly.type
_entity_poly.pdbx_seq_one_letter_code
_entity_poly.pdbx_strand_id
1 'polypeptide(L)'
;MRGENAGLEVKIRSPCPHLLDIDGDSCHHAHNAAKQFSKLFGMHVESLCTDIHNDLKWSSDLRAIFSEICCALKVKCTMPQTFVSFRWLSMYDAAQDLLRLLGALTVFYFPFLSAVNSSQFLHIVVSVYKACNVGNTARDHIQNLHKTLAMKAPTQACKERKERITKKLFDQRLETQLIANLFVSVERICETISK
;
A
#
# COMPACT_ATOMS: atom_id res chain seq x y z
N MET A 1 12.91 2.42 28.27
CA MET A 1 13.35 2.17 29.67
C MET A 1 12.17 1.65 30.47
N ARG A 2 11.95 0.33 30.49
CA ARG A 2 10.93 -0.34 31.31
C ARG A 2 11.66 -1.42 32.10
N GLY A 3 12.32 -1.01 33.18
CA GLY A 3 13.04 -1.94 34.05
C GLY A 3 12.03 -2.69 34.91
N GLU A 4 11.96 -4.01 34.74
CA GLU A 4 11.02 -4.94 35.39
C GLU A 4 11.04 -4.85 36.92
N ASN A 5 12.19 -4.46 37.51
CA ASN A 5 12.40 -4.51 38.96
C ASN A 5 12.68 -3.16 39.64
N ALA A 6 13.00 -2.10 38.88
CA ALA A 6 13.39 -0.79 39.46
C ALA A 6 13.01 0.42 38.59
N GLY A 7 12.16 0.21 37.57
CA GLY A 7 11.69 1.26 36.67
C GLY A 7 10.82 2.30 37.36
N LEU A 8 10.69 3.47 36.74
CA LEU A 8 9.83 4.57 37.20
C LEU A 8 8.39 4.10 37.46
N GLU A 9 7.87 3.19 36.64
CA GLU A 9 6.56 2.57 36.82
C GLU A 9 6.42 1.84 38.17
N VAL A 10 7.37 0.96 38.50
CA VAL A 10 7.37 0.20 39.75
C VAL A 10 7.37 1.14 40.96
N LYS A 11 8.16 2.23 40.86
CA LYS A 11 8.25 3.26 41.91
C LYS A 11 6.96 4.07 42.09
N ILE A 12 6.15 4.23 41.05
CA ILE A 12 4.87 4.98 41.11
C ILE A 12 3.71 4.06 41.52
N ARG A 13 3.67 2.80 41.06
CA ARG A 13 2.63 1.82 41.45
C ARG A 13 2.70 1.43 42.93
N SER A 14 3.90 1.40 43.53
CA SER A 14 4.08 1.05 44.94
C SER A 14 3.31 1.96 45.91
N PRO A 15 3.41 3.31 45.83
CA PRO A 15 2.62 4.22 46.66
C PRO A 15 1.20 4.46 46.13
N CYS A 16 0.98 4.37 44.81
CA CYS A 16 -0.27 4.77 44.17
C CYS A 16 -0.72 3.72 43.12
N PRO A 17 -1.26 2.56 43.54
CA PRO A 17 -1.54 1.43 42.63
C PRO A 17 -2.62 1.74 41.58
N HIS A 18 -3.46 2.73 41.82
CA HIS A 18 -4.56 3.15 40.93
C HIS A 18 -4.21 4.33 40.02
N LEU A 19 -3.02 4.93 40.17
CA LEU A 19 -2.65 6.17 39.46
C LEU A 19 -2.04 5.90 38.08
N LEU A 20 -1.62 4.66 37.82
CA LEU A 20 -1.06 4.21 36.55
C LEU A 20 -1.86 3.01 36.02
N ASP A 21 -2.91 3.27 35.27
CA ASP A 21 -3.55 2.26 34.42
C ASP A 21 -2.85 2.21 33.06
N ILE A 22 -1.77 1.43 32.97
CA ILE A 22 -1.00 1.23 31.73
C ILE A 22 -1.59 0.06 30.91
N ASP A 23 -2.42 -0.78 31.52
CA ASP A 23 -3.20 -1.81 30.83
C ASP A 23 -4.46 -1.23 30.13
N GLY A 24 -4.74 0.08 30.31
CA GLY A 24 -5.90 0.78 29.76
C GLY A 24 -5.65 1.61 28.50
N ASP A 25 -4.46 1.58 27.88
CA ASP A 25 -4.26 2.29 26.62
C ASP A 25 -4.89 1.53 25.45
N SER A 26 -6.15 1.83 25.17
CA SER A 26 -6.92 1.31 24.04
C SER A 26 -6.16 1.43 22.70
N CYS A 27 -5.33 2.45 22.52
CA CYS A 27 -4.50 2.62 21.33
C CYS A 27 -3.40 1.54 21.27
N HIS A 28 -2.78 1.23 22.40
CA HIS A 28 -1.79 0.15 22.50
C HIS A 28 -2.41 -1.22 22.19
N HIS A 29 -3.62 -1.49 22.72
CA HIS A 29 -4.35 -2.73 22.45
C HIS A 29 -4.77 -2.85 20.99
N ALA A 30 -5.34 -1.79 20.42
CA ALA A 30 -5.72 -1.74 19.02
C ALA A 30 -4.50 -1.95 18.09
N HIS A 31 -3.37 -1.32 18.41
CA HIS A 31 -2.12 -1.51 17.69
C HIS A 31 -1.60 -2.95 17.77
N ASN A 32 -1.62 -3.55 18.96
CA ASN A 32 -1.20 -4.93 19.14
C ASN A 32 -2.15 -5.91 18.44
N ALA A 33 -3.46 -5.66 18.47
CA ALA A 33 -4.45 -6.46 17.75
C ALA A 33 -4.21 -6.40 16.23
N ALA A 34 -4.05 -5.19 15.67
CA ALA A 34 -3.71 -5.00 14.24
C ALA A 34 -2.42 -5.73 13.86
N LYS A 35 -1.38 -5.64 14.71
CA LYS A 35 -0.11 -6.36 14.53
C LYS A 35 -0.26 -7.88 14.59
N GLN A 36 -1.14 -8.43 15.44
CA GLN A 36 -1.35 -9.87 15.51
C GLN A 36 -2.18 -10.37 14.33
N PHE A 37 -3.19 -9.60 13.93
CA PHE A 37 -4.00 -9.85 12.75
C PHE A 37 -3.15 -9.92 11.47
N SER A 38 -2.27 -8.95 11.28
CA SER A 38 -1.44 -8.83 10.08
C SER A 38 -0.45 -9.98 9.87
N LYS A 39 0.01 -10.64 10.95
CA LYS A 39 0.95 -11.77 10.87
C LYS A 39 0.45 -12.91 9.98
N LEU A 40 -0.86 -13.10 9.90
CA LEU A 40 -1.48 -14.15 9.08
C LEU A 40 -1.22 -13.95 7.58
N PHE A 41 -0.92 -12.72 7.16
CA PHE A 41 -0.75 -12.36 5.76
C PHE A 41 0.72 -12.20 5.34
N GLY A 42 1.68 -12.48 6.22
CA GLY A 42 3.09 -12.53 5.86
C GLY A 42 3.63 -11.25 5.21
N MET A 43 3.17 -10.07 5.66
CA MET A 43 3.54 -8.76 5.11
C MET A 43 3.14 -8.55 3.63
N HIS A 44 2.12 -9.26 3.13
CA HIS A 44 1.77 -9.25 1.71
C HIS A 44 1.42 -7.86 1.18
N VAL A 45 0.46 -7.16 1.79
CA VAL A 45 0.01 -5.83 1.36
C VAL A 45 0.96 -4.75 1.87
N GLU A 46 1.50 -4.94 3.06
CA GLU A 46 2.43 -4.03 3.72
C GLU A 46 3.68 -3.81 2.87
N SER A 47 4.32 -4.90 2.42
CA SER A 47 5.50 -4.81 1.56
C SER A 47 5.17 -4.31 0.15
N LEU A 48 3.95 -4.54 -0.35
CA LEU A 48 3.50 -3.94 -1.61
C LEU A 48 3.43 -2.41 -1.50
N CYS A 49 2.80 -1.89 -0.44
CA CYS A 49 2.72 -0.45 -0.20
C CYS A 49 4.11 0.16 -0.05
N THR A 50 5.01 -0.49 0.69
CA THR A 50 6.41 -0.05 0.82
C THR A 50 7.17 -0.07 -0.51
N ASP A 51 7.04 -1.12 -1.32
CA ASP A 51 7.69 -1.20 -2.62
C ASP A 51 7.18 -0.09 -3.57
N ILE A 52 5.86 0.10 -3.67
CA ILE A 52 5.25 1.16 -4.49
C ILE A 52 5.70 2.54 -4.01
N HIS A 53 5.65 2.79 -2.70
CA HIS A 53 6.06 4.07 -2.13
C HIS A 53 7.52 4.38 -2.46
N ASN A 54 8.43 3.42 -2.24
CA ASN A 54 9.85 3.61 -2.52
C ASN A 54 10.11 3.79 -4.02
N ASP A 55 9.37 3.10 -4.87
CA ASP A 55 9.52 3.19 -6.31
C ASP A 55 9.16 4.59 -6.86
N LEU A 56 8.11 5.20 -6.31
CA LEU A 56 7.66 6.53 -6.72
C LEU A 56 8.34 7.66 -5.95
N LYS A 57 8.66 7.49 -4.67
CA LYS A 57 9.18 8.58 -3.81
C LYS A 57 10.46 9.20 -4.35
N TRP A 58 11.36 8.38 -4.89
CA TRP A 58 12.70 8.79 -5.29
C TRP A 58 12.83 9.17 -6.76
N SER A 59 11.76 9.05 -7.56
CA SER A 59 11.81 9.35 -9.00
C SER A 59 10.76 10.39 -9.39
N SER A 60 11.22 11.63 -9.64
CA SER A 60 10.38 12.71 -10.18
C SER A 60 9.69 12.30 -11.47
N ASP A 61 10.42 11.65 -12.38
CA ASP A 61 9.92 11.22 -13.68
C ASP A 61 8.80 10.18 -13.54
N LEU A 62 8.99 9.17 -12.68
CA LEU A 62 7.96 8.16 -12.45
C LEU A 62 6.72 8.77 -11.82
N ARG A 63 6.88 9.74 -10.90
CA ARG A 63 5.74 10.48 -10.32
C ARG A 63 4.99 11.31 -11.35
N ALA A 64 5.70 11.99 -12.26
CA ALA A 64 5.07 12.77 -13.31
C ALA A 64 4.23 11.86 -14.22
N ILE A 65 4.82 10.75 -14.70
CA ILE A 65 4.10 9.76 -15.52
C ILE A 65 2.92 9.15 -14.77
N PHE A 66 3.09 8.78 -13.50
CA PHE A 66 2.01 8.25 -12.68
C PHE A 66 0.88 9.28 -12.50
N SER A 67 1.22 10.55 -12.31
CA SER A 67 0.24 11.64 -12.21
C SER A 67 -0.54 11.85 -13.51
N GLU A 68 0.12 11.76 -14.67
CA GLU A 68 -0.54 11.83 -15.98
C GLU A 68 -1.50 10.65 -16.18
N ILE A 69 -1.10 9.44 -15.80
CA ILE A 69 -2.00 8.26 -15.81
C ILE A 69 -3.19 8.48 -14.88
N CYS A 70 -2.98 8.95 -13.65
CA CYS A 70 -4.07 9.26 -12.73
C CYS A 70 -5.05 10.28 -13.32
N CYS A 71 -4.52 11.33 -13.97
CA CYS A 71 -5.33 12.34 -14.66
C CYS A 71 -6.17 11.73 -15.79
N ALA A 72 -5.56 10.90 -16.64
CA ALA A 72 -6.26 10.21 -17.73
C ALA A 72 -7.37 9.26 -17.23
N LEU A 73 -7.19 8.67 -16.04
CA LEU A 73 -8.17 7.81 -15.37
C LEU A 73 -9.18 8.57 -14.50
N LYS A 74 -9.06 9.90 -14.41
CA LYS A 74 -9.89 10.76 -13.52
C LYS A 74 -9.82 10.35 -12.04
N VAL A 75 -8.66 9.83 -11.62
CA VAL A 75 -8.37 9.48 -10.23
C VAL A 75 -7.50 10.58 -9.62
N LYS A 76 -7.85 11.05 -8.42
CA LYS A 76 -7.01 12.02 -7.69
C LYS A 76 -5.63 11.42 -7.43
N CYS A 77 -4.60 12.00 -8.04
CA CYS A 77 -3.22 11.58 -7.79
C CYS A 77 -2.79 11.99 -6.38
N THR A 78 -2.24 11.06 -5.62
CA THR A 78 -1.54 11.30 -4.36
C THR A 78 -0.26 10.47 -4.36
N MET A 79 0.68 10.83 -3.50
CA MET A 79 1.80 9.94 -3.22
C MET A 79 1.27 8.72 -2.46
N PRO A 80 1.50 7.48 -2.94
CA PRO A 80 1.06 6.29 -2.24
C PRO A 80 1.60 6.24 -0.81
N GLN A 81 0.71 5.96 0.14
CA GLN A 81 1.08 5.79 1.55
C GLN A 81 1.95 4.54 1.76
N THR A 82 2.88 4.61 2.71
CA THR A 82 3.71 3.48 3.12
C THR A 82 3.27 2.92 4.45
N PHE A 83 3.46 1.62 4.62
CA PHE A 83 3.44 0.99 5.93
C PHE A 83 4.55 1.55 6.83
N VAL A 84 4.22 1.76 8.11
CA VAL A 84 5.17 2.12 9.16
C VAL A 84 5.19 1.02 10.23
N SER A 85 6.29 0.28 10.33
CA SER A 85 6.40 -0.95 11.15
C SER A 85 6.21 -0.75 12.66
N PHE A 86 6.44 0.46 13.17
CA PHE A 86 6.19 0.84 14.56
C PHE A 86 4.84 1.52 14.78
N ARG A 87 4.02 1.65 13.73
CA ARG A 87 2.65 2.19 13.76
C ARG A 87 1.74 1.30 12.91
N TRP A 88 1.35 0.14 13.41
CA TRP A 88 0.57 -0.86 12.67
C TRP A 88 -0.75 -0.33 12.11
N LEU A 89 -1.44 0.56 12.84
CA LEU A 89 -2.64 1.25 12.34
C LEU A 89 -2.39 2.13 11.09
N SER A 90 -1.13 2.40 10.71
CA SER A 90 -0.83 3.02 9.41
C SER A 90 -1.18 2.12 8.23
N MET A 91 -1.41 0.81 8.45
CA MET A 91 -1.88 -0.06 7.39
C MET A 91 -3.29 0.23 6.93
N TYR A 92 -4.15 0.75 7.80
CA TYR A 92 -5.46 1.26 7.41
C TYR A 92 -5.33 2.31 6.30
N ASP A 93 -4.58 3.39 6.57
CA ASP A 93 -4.35 4.47 5.60
C ASP A 93 -3.68 3.93 4.32
N ALA A 94 -2.67 3.07 4.46
CA ALA A 94 -1.94 2.50 3.34
C ALA A 94 -2.81 1.59 2.46
N ALA A 95 -3.62 0.73 3.05
CA ALA A 95 -4.52 -0.17 2.34
C ALA A 95 -5.69 0.60 1.69
N GLN A 96 -6.24 1.59 2.38
CA GLN A 96 -7.29 2.44 1.84
C GLN A 96 -6.79 3.22 0.61
N ASP A 97 -5.59 3.80 0.71
CA ASP A 97 -4.97 4.52 -0.40
C ASP A 97 -4.60 3.59 -1.56
N LEU A 98 -4.06 2.39 -1.27
CA LEU A 98 -3.78 1.35 -2.25
C LEU A 98 -5.05 0.96 -3.03
N LEU A 99 -6.16 0.68 -2.35
CA LEU A 99 -7.42 0.29 -2.99
C LEU A 99 -7.95 1.40 -3.90
N ARG A 100 -7.88 2.65 -3.44
CA ARG A 100 -8.30 3.83 -4.23
C ARG A 100 -7.45 4.02 -5.48
N LEU A 101 -6.14 3.79 -5.39
CA LEU A 101 -5.19 3.94 -6.50
C LEU A 101 -5.02 2.66 -7.33
N LEU A 102 -5.65 1.54 -6.95
CA LEU A 102 -5.38 0.23 -7.52
C LEU A 102 -5.50 0.19 -9.04
N GLY A 103 -6.52 0.83 -9.61
CA GLY A 103 -6.70 0.93 -11.05
C GLY A 103 -5.55 1.68 -11.74
N ALA A 104 -5.17 2.84 -11.20
CA ALA A 104 -4.08 3.65 -11.73
C ALA A 104 -2.71 2.95 -11.60
N LEU A 105 -2.46 2.31 -10.46
CA LEU A 105 -1.25 1.51 -10.25
C LEU A 105 -1.20 0.32 -11.21
N THR A 106 -2.33 -0.36 -11.44
CA THR A 106 -2.43 -1.46 -12.42
C THR A 106 -2.03 -0.97 -13.81
N VAL A 107 -2.59 0.17 -14.27
CA VAL A 107 -2.25 0.74 -15.58
C VAL A 107 -0.78 1.18 -15.63
N PHE A 108 -0.27 1.82 -14.58
CA PHE A 108 1.11 2.31 -14.51
C PHE A 108 2.14 1.17 -14.52
N TYR A 109 1.87 0.07 -13.81
CA TYR A 109 2.81 -1.05 -13.70
C TYR A 109 2.70 -2.08 -14.83
N PHE A 110 1.64 -2.02 -15.63
CA PHE A 110 1.42 -2.90 -16.78
C PHE A 110 2.62 -3.04 -17.74
N PRO A 111 3.30 -1.96 -18.20
CA PRO A 111 4.43 -2.08 -19.13
C PRO A 111 5.67 -2.79 -18.55
N PHE A 112 5.72 -3.05 -17.25
CA PHE A 112 6.81 -3.80 -16.63
C PHE A 112 6.56 -5.31 -16.58
N LEU A 113 5.40 -5.78 -17.05
CA LEU A 113 5.15 -7.20 -17.22
C LEU A 113 6.00 -7.76 -18.36
N SER A 114 6.34 -9.05 -18.28
CA SER A 114 6.91 -9.76 -19.43
C SER A 114 5.92 -9.75 -20.61
N ALA A 115 6.41 -9.97 -21.83
CA ALA A 115 5.55 -10.00 -23.02
C ALA A 115 4.44 -11.05 -22.90
N VAL A 116 4.77 -12.22 -22.32
CA VAL A 116 3.81 -13.31 -22.06
C VAL A 116 2.72 -12.83 -21.09
N ASN A 117 3.11 -12.29 -19.94
CA ASN A 117 2.16 -11.86 -18.90
C ASN A 117 1.32 -10.65 -19.34
N SER A 118 1.89 -9.75 -20.15
CA SER A 118 1.17 -8.59 -20.69
C SER A 118 -0.08 -9.01 -21.47
N SER A 119 0.03 -10.05 -22.30
CA SER A 119 -1.11 -10.57 -23.08
C SER A 119 -2.19 -11.20 -22.18
N GLN A 120 -1.77 -11.96 -21.16
CA GLN A 120 -2.65 -12.62 -20.20
C GLN A 120 -3.46 -11.59 -19.39
N PHE A 121 -2.82 -10.50 -18.95
CA PHE A 121 -3.42 -9.53 -18.03
C PHE A 121 -4.01 -8.29 -18.70
N LEU A 122 -3.98 -8.20 -20.04
CA LEU A 122 -4.55 -7.08 -20.78
C LEU A 122 -6.02 -6.82 -20.41
N HIS A 123 -6.80 -7.88 -20.16
CA HIS A 123 -8.20 -7.79 -19.77
C HIS A 123 -8.42 -6.97 -18.47
N ILE A 124 -7.44 -6.96 -17.56
CA ILE A 124 -7.50 -6.19 -16.31
C ILE A 124 -7.33 -4.69 -16.60
N VAL A 125 -6.41 -4.32 -17.49
CA VAL A 125 -6.25 -2.93 -17.92
C VAL A 125 -7.50 -2.44 -18.64
N VAL A 126 -8.06 -3.28 -19.52
CA VAL A 126 -9.31 -2.97 -20.24
C VAL A 126 -10.48 -2.79 -19.26
N SER A 127 -10.57 -3.59 -18.19
CA SER A 127 -11.63 -3.43 -17.19
C SER A 127 -11.49 -2.11 -16.41
N VAL A 128 -10.25 -1.69 -16.09
CA VAL A 128 -9.99 -0.36 -15.49
C VAL A 128 -10.43 0.76 -16.44
N TYR A 129 -10.10 0.68 -17.73
CA TYR A 129 -10.52 1.68 -18.72
C TYR A 129 -12.04 1.78 -18.84
N LYS A 130 -12.74 0.64 -18.79
CA LYS A 130 -14.20 0.62 -18.78
C LYS A 130 -14.76 1.26 -17.52
N ALA A 131 -14.24 0.90 -16.34
CA ALA A 131 -14.69 1.45 -15.06
C ALA A 131 -14.49 2.97 -14.94
N CYS A 132 -13.40 3.50 -15.51
CA CYS A 132 -13.07 4.92 -15.50
C CYS A 132 -13.62 5.71 -16.70
N ASN A 133 -14.39 5.07 -17.60
CA ASN A 133 -14.90 5.69 -18.84
C ASN A 133 -13.80 6.36 -19.68
N VAL A 134 -12.69 5.66 -19.89
CA VAL A 134 -11.51 6.16 -20.61
C VAL A 134 -11.74 6.06 -22.11
N GLY A 135 -11.78 7.23 -22.78
CA GLY A 135 -11.91 7.36 -24.24
C GLY A 135 -10.61 7.07 -25.00
N ASN A 136 -10.68 6.98 -26.33
CA ASN A 136 -9.56 6.57 -27.18
C ASN A 136 -8.35 7.51 -27.06
N THR A 137 -8.55 8.83 -27.07
CA THR A 137 -7.47 9.82 -26.92
C THR A 137 -6.67 9.63 -25.63
N ALA A 138 -7.36 9.34 -24.52
CA ALA A 138 -6.70 9.08 -23.23
C ALA A 138 -5.95 7.74 -23.24
N ARG A 139 -6.46 6.72 -23.93
CA ARG A 139 -5.76 5.44 -24.12
C ARG A 139 -4.49 5.62 -24.95
N ASP A 140 -4.55 6.37 -26.04
CA ASP A 140 -3.39 6.66 -26.90
C ASP A 140 -2.31 7.42 -26.12
N HIS A 141 -2.73 8.38 -25.30
CA HIS A 141 -1.83 9.09 -24.39
C HIS A 141 -1.16 8.14 -23.38
N ILE A 142 -1.94 7.27 -22.71
CA ILE A 142 -1.40 6.26 -21.79
C ILE A 142 -0.42 5.31 -22.50
N GLN A 143 -0.71 4.88 -23.73
CA GLN A 143 0.21 4.06 -24.52
C GLN A 143 1.53 4.77 -24.80
N ASN A 144 1.51 6.07 -25.07
CA ASN A 144 2.73 6.85 -25.24
C ASN A 144 3.54 6.96 -23.93
N LEU A 145 2.87 7.12 -22.79
CA LEU A 145 3.52 7.05 -21.48
C LEU A 145 4.16 5.69 -21.20
N HIS A 146 3.49 4.60 -21.58
CA HIS A 146 4.05 3.24 -21.48
C HIS A 146 5.32 3.07 -22.32
N LYS A 147 5.36 3.62 -23.54
CA LYS A 147 6.58 3.63 -24.36
C LYS A 147 7.72 4.37 -23.67
N THR A 148 7.44 5.51 -23.05
CA THR A 148 8.43 6.28 -22.27
C THR A 148 8.97 5.49 -21.09
N LEU A 149 8.12 4.74 -20.38
CA LEU A 149 8.54 3.87 -19.28
C LEU A 149 9.44 2.72 -19.76
N ALA A 150 9.12 2.11 -20.91
CA ALA A 150 9.87 1.00 -21.46
C ALA A 150 11.30 1.37 -21.92
N MET A 151 11.53 2.64 -22.30
CA MET A 151 12.85 3.11 -22.73
C MET A 151 13.85 3.31 -21.58
N LYS A 152 13.40 3.34 -20.32
CA LYS A 152 14.29 3.54 -19.16
C LYS A 152 15.01 2.24 -18.81
N ALA A 153 16.34 2.22 -18.91
CA ALA A 153 17.18 1.08 -18.50
C ALA A 153 17.22 0.96 -16.96
N PRO A 154 16.59 -0.06 -16.35
CA PRO A 154 16.53 -0.16 -14.90
C PRO A 154 17.72 -0.93 -14.33
N THR A 155 18.16 -0.52 -13.14
CA THR A 155 19.09 -1.31 -12.32
C THR A 155 18.45 -2.64 -11.93
N GLN A 156 19.26 -3.63 -11.55
CA GLN A 156 18.76 -4.95 -11.14
C GLN A 156 17.79 -4.85 -9.94
N ALA A 157 18.15 -4.05 -8.93
CA ALA A 157 17.28 -3.79 -7.78
C ALA A 157 15.94 -3.13 -8.17
N CYS A 158 15.92 -2.30 -9.22
CA CYS A 158 14.68 -1.73 -9.75
C CYS A 158 13.83 -2.83 -10.40
N LYS A 159 14.42 -3.69 -11.24
CA LYS A 159 13.71 -4.81 -11.88
C LYS A 159 13.04 -5.73 -10.86
N GLU A 160 13.79 -6.15 -9.84
CA GLU A 160 13.28 -7.02 -8.78
C GLU A 160 12.12 -6.37 -8.02
N ARG A 161 12.18 -5.05 -7.76
CA ARG A 161 11.07 -4.33 -7.14
C ARG A 161 9.84 -4.32 -8.03
N LYS A 162 10.00 -4.02 -9.33
CA LYS A 162 8.90 -4.03 -10.29
C LYS A 162 8.26 -5.42 -10.37
N GLU A 163 9.05 -6.47 -10.38
CA GLU A 163 8.58 -7.86 -10.40
C GLU A 163 7.75 -8.20 -9.16
N ARG A 164 8.21 -7.82 -7.95
CA ARG A 164 7.42 -8.00 -6.73
C ARG A 164 6.09 -7.24 -6.77
N ILE A 165 6.10 -6.02 -7.30
CA ILE A 165 4.88 -5.20 -7.43
C ILE A 165 3.93 -5.83 -8.45
N THR A 166 4.41 -6.16 -9.66
CA THR A 166 3.56 -6.72 -10.71
C THR A 166 2.98 -8.06 -10.30
N LYS A 167 3.77 -8.94 -9.67
CA LYS A 167 3.27 -10.20 -9.11
C LYS A 167 2.04 -9.99 -8.22
N LYS A 168 2.06 -8.98 -7.34
CA LYS A 168 0.95 -8.73 -6.41
C LYS A 168 -0.24 -7.99 -7.05
N LEU A 169 0.01 -7.14 -8.04
CA LEU A 169 -1.04 -6.40 -8.75
C LEU A 169 -1.79 -7.24 -9.79
N PHE A 170 -1.13 -8.28 -10.33
CA PHE A 170 -1.62 -9.10 -11.44
C PHE A 170 -1.79 -10.58 -11.04
N ASP A 171 -0.70 -11.31 -10.76
CA ASP A 171 -0.77 -12.75 -10.48
C ASP A 171 -1.56 -13.05 -9.20
N GLN A 172 -1.29 -12.28 -8.15
CA GLN A 172 -1.93 -12.42 -6.83
C GLN A 172 -2.99 -11.34 -6.62
N ARG A 173 -3.59 -10.82 -7.69
CA ARG A 173 -4.50 -9.66 -7.62
C ARG A 173 -5.66 -9.87 -6.64
N LEU A 174 -6.34 -11.02 -6.74
CA LEU A 174 -7.49 -11.33 -5.89
C LEU A 174 -7.09 -11.38 -4.42
N GLU A 175 -6.00 -12.09 -4.11
CA GLU A 175 -5.43 -12.17 -2.76
C GLU A 175 -5.08 -10.77 -2.23
N THR A 176 -4.37 -9.95 -3.01
CA THR A 176 -4.04 -8.57 -2.65
C THR A 176 -5.28 -7.73 -2.37
N GLN A 177 -6.32 -7.83 -3.21
CA GLN A 177 -7.57 -7.10 -3.00
C GLN A 177 -8.30 -7.56 -1.75
N LEU A 178 -8.40 -8.86 -1.51
CA LEU A 178 -9.06 -9.41 -0.32
C LEU A 178 -8.35 -8.98 0.96
N ILE A 179 -7.02 -9.13 1.02
CA ILE A 179 -6.23 -8.74 2.20
C ILE A 179 -6.31 -7.23 2.43
N ALA A 180 -6.21 -6.40 1.39
CA ALA A 180 -6.32 -4.95 1.54
C ALA A 180 -7.72 -4.52 2.03
N ASN A 181 -8.80 -5.13 1.52
CA ASN A 181 -10.16 -4.86 2.01
C ASN A 181 -10.35 -5.34 3.46
N LEU A 182 -9.73 -6.45 3.84
CA LEU A 182 -9.73 -6.94 5.21
C LEU A 182 -9.03 -5.95 6.16
N PHE A 183 -7.86 -5.43 5.78
CA PHE A 183 -7.18 -4.37 6.55
C PHE A 183 -8.08 -3.15 6.74
N VAL A 184 -8.69 -2.63 5.66
CA VAL A 184 -9.60 -1.48 5.75
C VAL A 184 -10.81 -1.77 6.64
N SER A 185 -11.34 -3.00 6.60
CA SER A 185 -12.54 -3.35 7.38
C SER A 185 -12.24 -3.55 8.86
N VAL A 186 -11.15 -4.26 9.19
CA VAL A 186 -10.77 -4.60 10.57
C VAL A 186 -10.14 -3.40 11.27
N GLU A 187 -9.18 -2.73 10.63
CA GLU A 187 -8.46 -1.63 11.28
C GLU A 187 -9.33 -0.37 11.44
N ARG A 188 -10.39 -0.20 10.64
CA ARG A 188 -11.40 0.86 10.89
C ARG A 188 -12.06 0.71 12.26
N ILE A 189 -12.29 -0.52 12.71
CA ILE A 189 -12.83 -0.79 14.05
C ILE A 189 -11.79 -0.41 15.10
N CYS A 190 -10.53 -0.81 14.89
CA CYS A 190 -9.41 -0.46 15.76
C CYS A 190 -9.19 1.06 15.87
N GLU A 191 -9.29 1.80 14.77
CA GLU A 191 -9.21 3.27 14.77
C GLU A 191 -10.35 3.91 15.57
N THR A 192 -11.56 3.35 15.49
CA THR A 192 -12.72 3.86 16.21
C THR A 192 -12.56 3.66 17.72
N ILE A 193 -11.97 2.54 18.13
CA ILE A 193 -11.69 2.22 19.54
C ILE A 193 -10.53 3.05 20.11
N SER A 194 -9.61 3.52 19.24
CA SER A 194 -8.41 4.26 19.64
C SER A 194 -8.61 5.78 19.75
N LYS A 195 -9.80 6.30 19.41
CA LYS A 195 -10.17 7.72 19.47
C LYS A 195 -11.07 7.98 20.67
#